data_AF-A0A2A4U3A6-F1
#
_entry.id   AF-A0A2A4U3A6-F1
#
_cell.length_a   1.000
_cell.length_b   1.000
_cell.length_c   1.000
_cell.angle_alpha   90.00
_cell.angle_beta   90.00
_cell.angle_gamma   90.00
#
_symmetry.space_group_name_H-M   'P 1'
#
loop_
_entity.id
_entity.type
_entity.pdbx_description
1 polymer ?
#
loop_
_entity_poly.entity_id
_entity_poly.type
_entity_poly.pdbx_seq_one_letter_code
_entity_poly.pdbx_strand_id
1 'polypeptide(L)'
;MRRWALLFLISFTAACTNPRAPGSEPFLDIGEAVPNVIINIRYATEDNFTGKILYPENRCVLRRSAARSLALVQQDLETIGLGLKVWDCYRPLHIQHKLWALVPDPRYVADPEKGSRHNRGAAVDITLVDKRGQELEMPTGYDDFSIRAHWDSQEASALAIKNRGILRDAMMAHGFTPLKTEWWHFDAPRWRHHALSDATFEQTLE
;
A
#
# COMPACT_ATOMS: atom_id res chain seq x y z
N MET A 1 43.89 -35.37 -47.59
CA MET A 1 42.50 -34.84 -47.58
C MET A 1 41.64 -35.70 -46.68
N ARG A 2 41.21 -35.19 -45.52
CA ARG A 2 39.93 -35.51 -44.84
C ARG A 2 39.83 -34.64 -43.58
N ARG A 3 38.97 -33.63 -43.68
CA ARG A 3 38.59 -32.72 -42.60
C ARG A 3 37.74 -33.48 -41.58
N TRP A 4 38.04 -33.33 -40.30
CA TRP A 4 37.14 -33.72 -39.21
C TRP A 4 36.57 -32.44 -38.62
N ALA A 5 35.29 -32.17 -38.90
CA ALA A 5 34.56 -31.09 -38.26
C ALA A 5 33.88 -31.66 -37.00
N LEU A 6 34.30 -31.20 -35.81
CA LEU A 6 33.55 -31.46 -34.58
C LEU A 6 32.29 -30.57 -34.58
N LEU A 7 31.13 -31.21 -34.64
CA LEU A 7 29.84 -30.58 -34.35
C LEU A 7 29.67 -30.50 -32.83
N PHE A 8 29.75 -29.30 -32.28
CA PHE A 8 29.28 -29.01 -30.91
C PHE A 8 27.75 -28.96 -30.92
N LEU A 9 27.12 -29.97 -30.31
CA LEU A 9 25.70 -29.93 -29.96
C LEU A 9 25.52 -28.99 -28.76
N ILE A 10 25.07 -27.78 -29.02
CA ILE A 10 24.59 -26.86 -27.97
C ILE A 10 23.21 -27.36 -27.55
N SER A 11 23.16 -28.05 -26.40
CA SER A 11 21.91 -28.45 -25.79
C SER A 11 21.24 -27.22 -25.17
N PHE A 12 20.27 -26.63 -25.85
CA PHE A 12 19.39 -25.61 -25.27
C PHE A 12 18.46 -26.28 -24.28
N THR A 13 18.82 -26.28 -23.00
CA THR A 13 17.85 -26.55 -21.93
C THR A 13 16.92 -25.34 -21.85
N ALA A 14 15.76 -25.43 -22.51
CA ALA A 14 14.66 -24.52 -22.25
C ALA A 14 14.29 -24.66 -20.77
N ALA A 15 14.67 -23.69 -19.95
CA ALA A 15 14.18 -23.59 -18.59
C ALA A 15 12.66 -23.38 -18.68
N CYS A 16 11.89 -24.44 -18.40
CA CYS A 16 10.46 -24.32 -18.20
C CYS A 16 10.23 -23.44 -16.97
N THR A 17 10.02 -22.14 -17.18
CA THR A 17 9.47 -21.27 -16.14
C THR A 17 8.08 -21.79 -15.82
N ASN A 18 7.92 -22.36 -14.64
CA ASN A 18 6.64 -22.81 -14.13
C ASN A 18 5.67 -21.61 -14.18
N PRO A 19 4.52 -21.67 -14.87
CA PRO A 19 3.59 -20.55 -14.87
C PRO A 19 3.14 -20.29 -13.43
N ARG A 20 3.47 -19.11 -12.89
CA ARG A 20 2.99 -18.64 -11.58
C ARG A 20 1.49 -18.88 -11.53
N ALA A 21 1.02 -19.48 -10.43
CA ALA A 21 -0.39 -19.71 -10.20
C ALA A 21 -1.20 -18.43 -10.51
N PRO A 22 -2.32 -18.51 -11.23
CA PRO A 22 -3.15 -17.34 -11.48
C PRO A 22 -3.68 -16.85 -10.12
N GLY A 23 -3.24 -15.67 -9.65
CA GLY A 23 -3.84 -15.06 -8.47
C GLY A 23 -3.04 -14.00 -7.71
N SER A 24 -1.71 -13.97 -7.76
CA SER A 24 -1.01 -12.89 -7.05
C SER A 24 0.28 -12.49 -7.74
N GLU A 25 0.23 -11.34 -8.38
CA GLU A 25 1.43 -10.64 -8.84
C GLU A 25 2.40 -10.41 -7.66
N PRO A 26 3.72 -10.29 -7.94
CA PRO A 26 4.70 -10.10 -6.89
C PRO A 26 4.47 -8.78 -6.15
N PHE A 27 4.99 -8.69 -4.93
CA PHE A 27 5.09 -7.43 -4.22
C PHE A 27 6.26 -6.61 -4.77
N LEU A 28 6.21 -5.31 -4.53
CA LEU A 28 7.29 -4.35 -4.77
C LEU A 28 7.47 -3.51 -3.51
N ASP A 29 8.72 -3.18 -3.21
CA ASP A 29 9.05 -2.15 -2.23
C ASP A 29 8.71 -0.77 -2.82
N ILE A 30 7.91 0.01 -2.09
CA ILE A 30 7.43 1.30 -2.56
C ILE A 30 8.50 2.39 -2.47
N GLY A 31 9.44 2.29 -1.52
CA GLY A 31 10.59 3.20 -1.45
C GLY A 31 11.50 3.09 -2.68
N GLU A 32 11.53 1.92 -3.31
CA GLU A 32 12.27 1.69 -4.56
C GLU A 32 11.42 1.97 -5.81
N ALA A 33 10.17 1.50 -5.81
CA ALA A 33 9.32 1.53 -7.00
C ALA A 33 8.63 2.88 -7.28
N VAL A 34 8.49 3.74 -6.26
CA VAL A 34 7.83 5.04 -6.37
C VAL A 34 8.78 6.11 -5.84
N PRO A 35 9.61 6.74 -6.71
CA PRO A 35 10.52 7.79 -6.27
C PRO A 35 9.80 8.94 -5.56
N ASN A 36 10.50 9.60 -4.63
CA ASN A 36 10.04 10.77 -3.85
C ASN A 36 8.81 10.56 -2.95
N VAL A 37 8.21 9.37 -2.91
CA VAL A 37 7.23 9.04 -1.89
C VAL A 37 7.91 9.02 -0.52
N ILE A 38 7.23 9.55 0.50
CA ILE A 38 7.74 9.50 1.87
C ILE A 38 7.18 8.27 2.57
N ILE A 39 8.07 7.40 3.06
CA ILE A 39 7.69 6.20 3.84
C ILE A 39 7.71 6.51 5.33
N ASN A 40 6.55 6.46 5.97
CA ASN A 40 6.41 6.66 7.41
C ASN A 40 5.36 5.70 8.00
N ILE A 41 5.70 4.42 8.05
CA ILE A 41 4.82 3.35 8.52
C ILE A 41 4.52 3.53 10.00
N ARG A 42 3.29 3.93 10.31
CA ARG A 42 2.84 4.30 11.67
C ARG A 42 2.92 3.13 12.64
N TYR A 43 2.57 1.94 12.17
CA TYR A 43 2.66 0.70 12.95
C TYR A 43 4.09 0.20 13.19
N ALA A 44 5.12 0.80 12.57
CA ALA A 44 6.53 0.58 12.91
C ALA A 44 7.03 1.54 14.01
N THR A 45 6.14 2.35 14.58
CA THR A 45 6.39 3.31 15.65
C THR A 45 5.31 3.22 16.73
N GLU A 46 5.41 3.99 17.80
CA GLU A 46 4.34 4.13 18.80
C GLU A 46 3.26 5.14 18.37
N ASP A 47 3.47 5.88 17.27
CA ASP A 47 2.53 6.87 16.73
C ASP A 47 1.43 6.19 15.89
N ASN A 48 0.58 5.42 16.58
CA ASN A 48 -0.63 4.80 16.06
C ASN A 48 -1.63 4.64 17.20
N PHE A 49 -2.90 4.34 16.90
CA PHE A 49 -3.95 4.30 17.92
C PHE A 49 -3.73 3.27 19.04
N THR A 50 -2.88 2.27 18.84
CA THR A 50 -2.56 1.27 19.88
C THR A 50 -1.45 1.70 20.82
N GLY A 51 -0.65 2.70 20.46
CA GLY A 51 0.54 3.13 21.20
C GLY A 51 1.66 2.08 21.24
N LYS A 52 1.61 1.05 20.37
CA LYS A 52 2.59 -0.05 20.34
C LYS A 52 3.24 -0.16 18.98
N ILE A 53 4.51 -0.54 18.97
CA ILE A 53 5.23 -0.97 17.75
C ILE A 53 4.76 -2.37 17.39
N LEU A 54 4.19 -2.52 16.19
CA LEU A 54 3.64 -3.79 15.70
C LEU A 54 4.44 -4.34 14.52
N TYR A 55 4.98 -3.46 13.68
CA TYR A 55 5.77 -3.83 12.51
C TYR A 55 7.25 -3.85 12.89
N PRO A 56 8.03 -4.79 12.35
CA PRO A 56 9.46 -4.89 12.65
C PRO A 56 10.30 -3.79 12.00
N GLU A 57 9.79 -3.14 10.94
CA GLU A 57 10.54 -2.17 10.16
C GLU A 57 9.64 -1.11 9.48
N ASN A 58 10.22 0.05 9.17
CA ASN A 58 9.57 1.14 8.43
C ASN A 58 9.56 0.83 6.92
N ARG A 59 8.79 -0.17 6.50
CA ARG A 59 8.75 -0.63 5.10
C ARG A 59 7.33 -0.70 4.54
N CYS A 60 7.14 -0.11 3.37
CA CYS A 60 5.91 -0.21 2.60
C CYS A 60 6.11 -1.15 1.43
N VAL A 61 5.39 -2.27 1.40
CA VAL A 61 5.30 -3.14 0.22
C VAL A 61 3.86 -3.22 -0.27
N LEU A 62 3.68 -3.22 -1.60
CA LEU A 62 2.37 -3.38 -2.24
C LEU A 62 2.48 -4.37 -3.40
N ARG A 63 1.35 -4.93 -3.81
CA ARG A 63 1.27 -5.70 -5.07
C ARG A 63 1.68 -4.83 -6.25
N ARG A 64 2.33 -5.43 -7.25
CA ARG A 64 2.91 -4.73 -8.41
C ARG A 64 1.94 -3.76 -9.10
N SER A 65 0.67 -4.11 -9.28
CA SER A 65 -0.31 -3.25 -9.93
C SER A 65 -0.68 -2.07 -9.05
N ALA A 66 -0.85 -2.28 -7.74
CA ALA A 66 -1.06 -1.21 -6.77
C ALA A 66 0.13 -0.24 -6.73
N ALA A 67 1.36 -0.77 -6.69
CA ALA A 67 2.58 0.03 -6.73
C ALA A 67 2.68 0.89 -8.01
N ARG A 68 2.34 0.32 -9.17
CA ARG A 68 2.32 1.04 -10.45
C ARG A 68 1.26 2.14 -10.48
N SER A 69 0.05 1.86 -9.99
CA SER A 69 -0.98 2.90 -9.86
C SER A 69 -0.51 4.00 -8.92
N LEU A 70 0.10 3.67 -7.78
CA LEU A 70 0.61 4.66 -6.82
C LEU A 70 1.72 5.53 -7.43
N ALA A 71 2.59 4.96 -8.27
CA ALA A 71 3.61 5.71 -9.00
C ALA A 71 3.00 6.78 -9.91
N LEU A 72 1.90 6.47 -10.59
CA LEU A 72 1.20 7.42 -11.45
C LEU A 72 0.51 8.52 -10.63
N VAL A 73 -0.07 8.18 -9.47
CA VAL A 73 -0.62 9.19 -8.55
C VAL A 73 0.48 10.15 -8.08
N GLN A 74 1.63 9.61 -7.65
CA GLN A 74 2.77 10.41 -7.22
C GLN A 74 3.22 11.36 -8.34
N GLN A 75 3.38 10.85 -9.57
CA GLN A 75 3.77 11.64 -10.73
C GLN A 75 2.79 12.79 -11.00
N ASP A 76 1.48 12.54 -10.94
CA ASP A 76 0.47 13.57 -11.17
C ASP A 76 0.50 14.65 -10.08
N LEU A 77 0.65 14.26 -8.82
CA LEU A 77 0.75 15.19 -7.69
C LEU A 77 2.00 16.07 -7.77
N GLU A 78 3.12 15.53 -8.25
CA GLU A 78 4.36 16.28 -8.43
C GLU A 78 4.18 17.45 -9.41
N THR A 79 3.33 17.30 -10.43
CA THR A 79 3.05 18.38 -11.42
C THR A 79 2.42 19.62 -10.80
N ILE A 80 1.72 19.45 -9.69
CA ILE A 80 1.09 20.55 -8.92
C ILE A 80 1.86 20.88 -7.63
N GLY A 81 3.07 20.32 -7.49
CA GLY A 81 3.96 20.61 -6.36
C GLY A 81 3.57 19.93 -5.05
N LEU A 82 2.86 18.81 -5.13
CA LEU A 82 2.52 17.96 -4.00
C LEU A 82 3.23 16.60 -4.13
N GLY A 83 3.18 15.81 -3.07
CA GLY A 83 3.61 14.42 -3.07
C GLY A 83 2.82 13.59 -2.06
N LEU A 84 3.14 12.30 -1.98
CA LEU A 84 2.52 11.36 -1.06
C LEU A 84 3.42 11.05 0.13
N LYS A 85 2.79 10.85 1.29
CA LYS A 85 3.37 10.14 2.43
C LYS A 85 2.50 8.94 2.77
N VAL A 86 3.11 7.78 2.92
CA VAL A 86 2.43 6.51 3.24
C VAL A 86 2.59 6.17 4.73
N TRP A 87 1.50 5.75 5.33
CA TRP A 87 1.37 5.41 6.76
C TRP A 87 1.13 3.92 7.00
N ASP A 88 0.48 3.22 6.07
CA ASP A 88 0.38 1.77 6.08
C ASP A 88 0.19 1.21 4.67
N CYS A 89 0.64 -0.03 4.45
CA CYS A 89 0.64 -0.73 3.17
C CYS A 89 0.29 -2.22 3.39
N TYR A 90 1.07 -3.16 2.88
CA TYR A 90 0.90 -4.56 3.25
C TYR A 90 1.07 -4.77 4.76
N ARG A 91 0.09 -5.46 5.34
CA ARG A 91 0.08 -5.89 6.74
C ARG A 91 0.06 -7.42 6.78
N PRO A 92 1.08 -8.11 7.29
CA PRO A 92 1.02 -9.55 7.48
C PRO A 92 -0.19 -9.97 8.35
N LEU A 93 -0.81 -11.10 8.05
CA LEU A 93 -2.03 -11.54 8.72
C LEU A 93 -1.82 -11.73 10.24
N HIS A 94 -0.68 -12.25 10.66
CA HIS A 94 -0.33 -12.38 12.09
C HIS A 94 -0.25 -11.02 12.80
N ILE A 95 0.07 -9.93 12.10
CA ILE A 95 -0.01 -8.57 12.66
C ILE A 95 -1.47 -8.12 12.79
N GLN A 96 -2.35 -8.49 11.86
CA GLN A 96 -3.79 -8.26 12.00
C GLN A 96 -4.36 -8.96 13.24
N HIS A 97 -3.92 -10.20 13.53
CA HIS A 97 -4.28 -10.89 14.77
C HIS A 97 -3.78 -10.15 16.02
N LYS A 98 -2.55 -9.59 16.00
CA LYS A 98 -2.04 -8.76 17.11
C LYS A 98 -2.87 -7.50 17.31
N LEU A 99 -3.21 -6.78 16.24
CA LEU A 99 -4.10 -5.61 16.30
C LEU A 99 -5.46 -5.97 16.91
N TRP A 100 -6.07 -7.04 16.41
CA TRP A 100 -7.35 -7.52 16.92
C TRP A 100 -7.30 -7.91 18.40
N ALA A 101 -6.21 -8.54 18.84
CA ALA A 101 -6.02 -8.89 20.25
C ALA A 101 -5.92 -7.65 21.17
N LEU A 102 -5.45 -6.52 20.65
CA LEU A 102 -5.40 -5.25 21.38
C LEU A 102 -6.75 -4.53 21.35
N VAL A 103 -7.42 -4.50 20.19
CA VAL A 103 -8.68 -3.80 19.97
C VAL A 103 -9.63 -4.69 19.14
N PRO A 104 -10.40 -5.58 19.78
CA PRO A 104 -11.31 -6.52 19.11
C PRO A 104 -12.64 -5.84 18.76
N ASP A 105 -12.58 -4.73 18.02
CA ASP A 105 -13.74 -3.96 17.60
C ASP A 105 -13.80 -3.88 16.07
N PRO A 106 -14.77 -4.57 15.42
CA PRO A 106 -14.87 -4.63 13.96
C PRO A 106 -15.24 -3.27 13.33
N ARG A 107 -15.58 -2.25 14.14
CA ARG A 107 -15.75 -0.88 13.66
C ARG A 107 -14.42 -0.20 13.33
N TYR A 108 -13.32 -0.64 13.95
CA TYR A 108 -12.00 0.01 13.89
C TYR A 108 -10.92 -0.92 13.34
N VAL A 109 -11.00 -2.21 13.63
CA VAL A 109 -10.01 -3.20 13.25
C VAL A 109 -10.70 -4.31 12.46
N ALA A 110 -10.18 -4.64 11.28
CA ALA A 110 -10.74 -5.74 10.50
C ALA A 110 -10.62 -7.08 11.25
N ASP A 111 -11.72 -7.84 11.26
CA ASP A 111 -11.75 -9.20 11.78
C ASP A 111 -10.73 -10.08 11.02
N PRO A 112 -9.70 -10.63 11.70
CA PRO A 112 -8.62 -11.35 11.04
C PRO A 112 -9.10 -12.62 10.32
N GLU A 113 -10.23 -13.23 10.73
CA GLU A 113 -10.80 -14.41 10.05
C GLU A 113 -11.31 -14.08 8.64
N LYS A 114 -11.66 -12.82 8.39
CA LYS A 114 -12.03 -12.29 7.06
C LYS A 114 -10.82 -11.68 6.35
N GLY A 115 -9.88 -11.17 7.13
CA GLY A 115 -8.74 -10.38 6.70
C GLY A 115 -9.14 -9.01 6.14
N SER A 116 -8.13 -8.24 5.77
CA SER A 116 -8.26 -6.89 5.21
C SER A 116 -7.65 -6.80 3.81
N ARG A 117 -7.80 -5.64 3.16
CA ARG A 117 -7.09 -5.37 1.89
C ARG A 117 -5.60 -5.10 2.12
N HIS A 118 -5.22 -4.60 3.30
CA HIS A 118 -3.81 -4.54 3.72
C HIS A 118 -3.19 -5.94 3.76
N ASN A 119 -3.90 -6.97 4.24
CA ASN A 119 -3.39 -8.35 4.24
C ASN A 119 -3.21 -8.96 2.84
N ARG A 120 -3.73 -8.30 1.80
CA ARG A 120 -3.59 -8.71 0.40
C ARG A 120 -2.46 -7.96 -0.31
N GLY A 121 -1.87 -6.95 0.34
CA GLY A 121 -0.93 -6.00 -0.26
C GLY A 121 -1.63 -5.03 -1.23
N ALA A 122 -2.92 -4.81 -1.02
CA ALA A 122 -3.80 -4.14 -1.98
C ALA A 122 -4.64 -3.03 -1.33
N ALA A 123 -4.10 -2.41 -0.28
CA ALA A 123 -4.58 -1.16 0.29
C ALA A 123 -3.39 -0.31 0.73
N VAL A 124 -3.63 0.99 0.83
CA VAL A 124 -2.64 1.97 1.30
C VAL A 124 -3.35 3.05 2.13
N ASP A 125 -2.70 3.43 3.23
CA ASP A 125 -3.09 4.57 4.07
C ASP A 125 -2.11 5.71 3.82
N ILE A 126 -2.61 6.88 3.43
CA ILE A 126 -1.77 7.96 2.90
C ILE A 126 -2.28 9.37 3.22
N THR A 127 -1.36 10.34 3.08
CA THR A 127 -1.67 11.77 3.08
C THR A 127 -0.89 12.51 1.98
N LEU A 128 -1.21 13.80 1.81
CA LEU A 128 -0.48 14.71 0.94
C LEU A 128 0.63 15.42 1.70
N VAL A 129 1.73 15.69 1.01
CA VAL A 129 2.82 16.55 1.46
C VAL A 129 3.14 17.67 0.47
N ASP A 130 3.67 18.79 0.97
CA ASP A 130 4.21 19.87 0.15
C ASP A 130 5.58 19.52 -0.42
N LYS A 131 6.17 20.41 -1.25
CA LYS A 131 7.53 20.23 -1.82
C LYS A 131 8.65 20.06 -0.79
N ARG A 132 8.40 20.38 0.48
CA ARG A 132 9.34 20.23 1.59
C ARG A 132 9.07 18.97 2.41
N GLY A 133 8.11 18.14 2.00
CA GLY A 133 7.70 16.93 2.71
C GLY A 133 6.82 17.18 3.93
N GLN A 134 6.30 18.40 4.12
CA GLN A 134 5.40 18.73 5.24
C GLN A 134 3.98 18.28 4.90
N GLU A 135 3.34 17.59 5.83
CA GLU A 135 1.95 17.13 5.66
C GLU A 135 1.01 18.31 5.49
N LEU A 136 0.08 18.18 4.54
CA LEU A 136 -1.00 19.15 4.37
C LEU A 136 -2.06 18.95 5.47
N GLU A 137 -2.79 20.02 5.77
CA GLU A 137 -3.95 19.92 6.66
C GLU A 137 -5.00 18.97 6.07
N MET A 138 -5.45 18.02 6.89
CA MET A 138 -6.47 17.01 6.56
C MET A 138 -7.58 17.03 7.62
N PRO A 139 -8.76 16.41 7.35
CA PRO A 139 -9.93 16.55 8.23
C PRO A 139 -9.71 16.11 9.68
N THR A 140 -8.86 15.09 9.87
CA THR A 140 -8.50 14.49 11.15
C THR A 140 -7.05 14.00 11.10
N GLY A 141 -6.53 13.54 12.23
CA GLY A 141 -5.34 12.69 12.25
C GLY A 141 -5.61 11.30 11.67
N TYR A 142 -4.53 10.54 11.46
CA TYR A 142 -4.58 9.11 11.14
C TYR A 142 -5.21 8.32 12.29
N ASP A 143 -5.92 7.23 11.98
CA ASP A 143 -6.68 6.39 12.93
C ASP A 143 -7.72 7.15 13.77
N ASP A 144 -8.26 8.28 13.26
CA ASP A 144 -9.44 8.92 13.87
C ASP A 144 -10.71 8.17 13.46
N PHE A 145 -11.34 7.45 14.39
CA PHE A 145 -12.51 6.64 14.07
C PHE A 145 -13.86 7.37 14.21
N SER A 146 -13.86 8.71 14.24
CA SER A 146 -15.09 9.50 14.30
C SER A 146 -15.68 9.75 12.91
N ILE A 147 -16.93 10.26 12.88
CA ILE A 147 -17.60 10.68 11.63
C ILE A 147 -16.82 11.76 10.87
N ARG A 148 -15.92 12.49 11.55
CA ARG A 148 -15.06 13.51 10.94
C ARG A 148 -14.06 12.92 9.95
N ALA A 149 -13.66 11.67 10.16
CA ALA A 149 -12.71 10.97 9.29
C ALA A 149 -13.34 10.47 7.99
N HIS A 150 -14.67 10.44 7.88
CA HIS A 150 -15.34 9.97 6.68
C HIS A 150 -15.00 10.84 5.47
N TRP A 151 -14.85 10.20 4.31
CA TRP A 151 -14.43 10.87 3.07
C TRP A 151 -15.42 11.96 2.57
N ASP A 152 -16.69 11.89 3.00
CA ASP A 152 -17.78 12.81 2.65
C ASP A 152 -18.12 13.79 3.79
N SER A 153 -17.48 13.66 4.95
CA SER A 153 -17.71 14.53 6.11
C SER A 153 -17.44 16.00 5.81
N GLN A 154 -18.27 16.88 6.33
CA GLN A 154 -18.10 18.34 6.24
C GLN A 154 -17.60 18.95 7.57
N GLU A 155 -17.29 18.12 8.57
CA GLU A 155 -16.85 18.54 9.91
C GLU A 155 -15.33 18.79 9.97
N ALA A 156 -14.85 19.66 9.08
CA ALA A 156 -13.45 20.07 8.99
C ALA A 156 -13.34 21.48 8.36
N SER A 157 -12.13 22.05 8.36
CA SER A 157 -11.89 23.33 7.69
C SER A 157 -12.10 23.19 6.17
N ALA A 158 -12.39 24.32 5.51
CA ALA A 158 -12.48 24.34 4.04
C ALA A 158 -11.18 23.92 3.35
N LEU A 159 -10.02 24.19 3.97
CA LEU A 159 -8.71 23.78 3.46
C LEU A 159 -8.54 22.26 3.57
N ALA A 160 -8.86 21.67 4.72
CA ALA A 160 -8.82 20.22 4.92
C ALA A 160 -9.76 19.47 3.96
N ILE A 161 -10.98 19.98 3.75
CA ILE A 161 -11.94 19.42 2.79
C ILE A 161 -11.39 19.48 1.36
N LYS A 162 -10.77 20.60 0.98
CA LYS A 162 -10.13 20.77 -0.33
C LYS A 162 -8.96 19.79 -0.51
N ASN A 163 -8.06 19.68 0.47
CA ASN A 163 -6.90 18.79 0.42
C ASN A 163 -7.31 17.32 0.35
N ARG A 164 -8.29 16.89 1.15
CA ARG A 164 -8.90 15.56 1.02
C ARG A 164 -9.45 15.33 -0.38
N GLY A 165 -10.14 16.33 -0.95
CA GLY A 165 -10.66 16.27 -2.32
C GLY A 165 -9.56 16.02 -3.35
N ILE A 166 -8.45 16.77 -3.27
CA ILE A 166 -7.28 16.60 -4.14
C ILE A 166 -6.72 15.18 -4.01
N LEU A 167 -6.49 14.70 -2.79
CA LEU A 167 -5.96 13.35 -2.54
C LEU A 167 -6.88 12.29 -3.15
N ARG A 168 -8.17 12.37 -2.84
CA ARG A 168 -9.17 11.43 -3.31
C ARG A 168 -9.21 11.37 -4.83
N ASP A 169 -9.31 12.53 -5.47
CA ASP A 169 -9.48 12.61 -6.92
C ASP A 169 -8.21 12.12 -7.64
N ALA A 170 -7.01 12.44 -7.11
CA ALA A 170 -5.74 11.93 -7.63
C ALA A 170 -5.63 10.40 -7.50
N MET A 171 -6.00 9.84 -6.35
CA MET A 171 -6.02 8.39 -6.13
C MET A 171 -7.01 7.68 -7.05
N MET A 172 -8.22 8.21 -7.18
CA MET A 172 -9.28 7.64 -8.02
C MET A 172 -8.93 7.68 -9.50
N ALA A 173 -8.18 8.69 -9.97
CA ALA A 173 -7.73 8.79 -11.35
C ALA A 173 -6.92 7.55 -11.81
N HIS A 174 -6.23 6.88 -10.87
CA HIS A 174 -5.41 5.68 -11.13
C HIS A 174 -6.01 4.39 -10.55
N GLY A 175 -7.33 4.39 -10.32
CA GLY A 175 -8.11 3.19 -10.03
C GLY A 175 -8.19 2.77 -8.57
N PHE A 176 -7.70 3.59 -7.65
CA PHE A 176 -7.94 3.37 -6.22
C PHE A 176 -9.38 3.73 -5.84
N THR A 177 -9.92 3.04 -4.83
CA THR A 177 -11.25 3.31 -4.28
C THR A 177 -11.14 3.76 -2.83
N PRO A 178 -11.65 4.94 -2.45
CA PRO A 178 -11.59 5.40 -1.07
C PRO A 178 -12.49 4.55 -0.16
N LEU A 179 -12.10 4.38 1.09
CA LEU A 179 -12.98 3.83 2.11
C LEU A 179 -13.90 4.93 2.64
N LYS A 180 -15.19 4.61 2.81
CA LYS A 180 -16.18 5.61 3.22
C LYS A 180 -15.88 6.21 4.61
N THR A 181 -15.38 5.40 5.52
CA THR A 181 -15.19 5.77 6.93
C THR A 181 -13.86 6.46 7.20
N GLU A 182 -12.91 6.41 6.26
CA GLU A 182 -11.51 6.77 6.49
C GLU A 182 -10.96 7.51 5.26
N TRP A 183 -10.72 8.82 5.39
CA TRP A 183 -10.30 9.66 4.27
C TRP A 183 -8.91 9.31 3.72
N TRP A 184 -8.06 8.67 4.53
CA TRP A 184 -6.69 8.27 4.19
C TRP A 184 -6.59 6.90 3.52
N HIS A 185 -7.60 6.03 3.66
CA HIS A 185 -7.56 4.64 3.22
C HIS A 185 -8.03 4.49 1.78
N PHE A 186 -7.24 3.79 0.98
CA PHE A 186 -7.57 3.47 -0.41
C PHE A 186 -7.36 1.99 -0.73
N ASP A 187 -8.42 1.35 -1.22
CA ASP A 187 -8.37 0.00 -1.80
C ASP A 187 -7.76 0.07 -3.22
N ALA A 188 -6.75 -0.76 -3.50
CA ALA A 188 -6.11 -0.84 -4.81
C ALA A 188 -7.02 -1.49 -5.86
N PRO A 189 -6.83 -1.19 -7.16
CA PRO A 189 -7.55 -1.87 -8.23
C PRO A 189 -7.35 -3.38 -8.16
N ARG A 190 -8.41 -4.15 -8.43
CA ARG A 190 -8.38 -5.63 -8.47
C ARG A 190 -7.96 -6.31 -7.16
N TRP A 191 -8.03 -5.62 -6.01
CA TRP A 191 -7.70 -6.19 -4.70
C TRP A 191 -8.37 -7.54 -4.41
N ARG A 192 -9.57 -7.78 -4.95
CA ARG A 192 -10.35 -9.02 -4.82
C ARG A 192 -9.65 -10.25 -5.40
N HIS A 193 -8.74 -10.07 -6.34
CA HIS A 193 -8.05 -11.16 -7.01
C HIS A 193 -6.88 -11.70 -6.20
N HIS A 194 -6.41 -10.94 -5.20
CA HIS A 194 -5.26 -11.31 -4.38
C HIS A 194 -5.68 -12.08 -3.14
N ALA A 195 -5.05 -13.23 -2.89
CA ALA A 195 -5.21 -13.97 -1.64
C ALA A 195 -4.68 -13.18 -0.44
N LEU A 196 -5.18 -13.52 0.75
CA LEU A 196 -4.56 -13.09 2.00
C LEU A 196 -3.13 -13.66 2.08
N SER A 197 -2.21 -12.89 2.65
CA SER A 197 -0.82 -13.27 2.81
C SER A 197 -0.37 -13.06 4.24
N ASP A 198 0.37 -14.03 4.77
CA ASP A 198 1.07 -13.93 6.06
C ASP A 198 2.61 -13.92 5.92
N ALA A 199 3.10 -13.73 4.69
CA ALA A 199 4.52 -13.57 4.43
C ALA A 199 5.11 -12.41 5.23
N THR A 200 6.35 -12.57 5.70
CA THR A 200 7.14 -11.47 6.24
C THR A 200 7.52 -10.49 5.12
N PHE A 201 7.93 -9.28 5.49
CA PHE A 201 8.41 -8.29 4.51
C PHE A 201 9.57 -8.82 3.66
N GLU A 202 10.50 -9.58 4.23
CA GLU A 202 11.60 -10.23 3.50
C GLU A 202 11.06 -11.22 2.46
N GLN A 203 10.20 -12.15 2.88
CA GLN A 203 9.58 -13.16 1.99
C GLN A 203 8.72 -12.55 0.86
N THR A 204 8.22 -11.32 1.03
CA THR A 204 7.46 -10.66 -0.03
C THR A 204 8.33 -10.15 -1.18
N LEU A 205 9.63 -9.94 -0.95
CA LEU A 205 10.58 -9.34 -1.90
C LEU A 205 11.55 -10.36 -2.51
N GLU A 206 11.47 -11.63 -2.12
CA GLU A 206 12.15 -12.77 -2.75
C GLU A 206 11.50 -13.18 -4.10
#